data_AF-A0A8J2B549-F1
#
_entry.id   AF-A0A8J2B549-F1
#
_cell.length_a   1.000
_cell.length_b   1.000
_cell.length_c   1.000
_cell.angle_alpha   90.00
_cell.angle_beta   90.00
_cell.angle_gamma   90.00
#
_symmetry.space_group_name_H-M   'P 1'
#
loop_
_entity.id
_entity.type
_entity.pdbx_description
1 polymer ?
#
loop_
_entity_poly.entity_id
_entity_poly.type
_entity_poly.pdbx_seq_one_letter_code
_entity_poly.pdbx_strand_id
1 'polypeptide(L)'
;MTIPHTTSIASLATTASAGSIENDNSPRDVSAKSPCDSTTSKSSAPASPITKEEDGNGSRPSCPDGTTAAAQQKRSRSAQKRSRSESEHSSGTETAFPPSPYMRSKRILTSWDKANDDLYAPNPFKKGENAVFVGHINTDLDSVAGAIGAAALFDGVPAISEENLNGEIVFALEQCKIARPQLFEKIENIEKKSICLVDHTEPKQMVPLIKDKLLENVVGVIDHHALARSFATDSPIWMDLRPWGSMSTIITHLFLQLQKPISESLAQLLMSAILSDTLNLKSPTTCAEDRFAVTLLALRCGFDTEKKVTEYALQMFAAKTKWIASLGARKMTRADCKEFTAGCASGADGKEVEIKFGIAVLEIAGSPEVLLQNVEEKDLLNQLAELKKEKGLRALFLCIVDVLAQKSVAVALGEDEMQVTKKAFPDSVATENSKHVIDIGAFVSRKKEFMPKYTKAVEMLA
;
A
#
# COMPACT_ATOMS: atom_id res chain seq x y z
N MET A 1 21.72 35.31 18.15
CA MET A 1 21.53 36.12 16.93
C MET A 1 20.04 36.26 16.71
N THR A 2 19.56 37.48 16.43
CA THR A 2 18.15 37.81 16.22
C THR A 2 18.04 38.64 14.94
N ILE A 3 17.12 38.27 14.05
CA ILE A 3 16.82 38.97 12.79
C ILE A 3 15.28 39.10 12.73
N PRO A 4 14.71 40.26 12.34
CA PRO A 4 13.36 40.65 12.77
C PRO A 4 12.24 40.41 11.74
N HIS A 5 11.00 40.66 12.18
CA HIS A 5 9.81 40.78 11.34
C HIS A 5 9.91 41.92 10.32
N THR A 6 9.21 41.76 9.18
CA THR A 6 8.74 42.85 8.31
C THR A 6 7.26 42.63 7.94
N THR A 7 6.63 43.65 7.37
CA THR A 7 5.19 43.92 7.57
C THR A 7 4.31 43.64 6.36
N SER A 8 3.02 43.38 6.64
CA SER A 8 1.89 43.35 5.70
C SER A 8 1.89 44.45 4.63
N ILE A 9 1.45 44.09 3.43
CA ILE A 9 0.85 44.98 2.43
C ILE A 9 -0.50 44.38 2.03
N ALA A 10 -1.53 45.20 1.84
CA ALA A 10 -2.88 44.77 1.52
C ALA A 10 -3.49 45.63 0.40
N SER A 11 -4.61 45.15 -0.16
CA SER A 11 -5.50 45.84 -1.10
C SER A 11 -4.94 46.22 -2.48
N LEU A 12 -5.49 45.58 -3.51
CA LEU A 12 -6.16 46.33 -4.58
C LEU A 12 -7.29 45.47 -5.18
N ALA A 13 -8.53 45.96 -5.08
CA ALA A 13 -9.70 45.35 -5.70
C ALA A 13 -10.18 46.25 -6.85
N THR A 14 -10.55 45.65 -7.98
CA THR A 14 -11.03 46.38 -9.16
C THR A 14 -12.47 45.98 -9.46
N THR A 15 -13.41 46.92 -9.27
CA THR A 15 -14.82 46.78 -9.66
C THR A 15 -15.00 46.94 -11.16
N ALA A 16 -15.86 46.13 -11.77
CA ALA A 16 -16.42 46.36 -13.10
C ALA A 16 -17.96 46.40 -13.03
N SER A 17 -18.58 47.24 -13.86
CA SER A 17 -20.00 47.62 -13.75
C SER A 17 -20.95 46.67 -14.49
N ALA A 18 -22.21 46.68 -14.07
CA ALA A 18 -23.32 46.07 -14.80
C ALA A 18 -23.55 46.72 -16.17
N GLY A 19 -24.15 45.94 -17.08
CA GLY A 19 -24.74 46.39 -18.34
C GLY A 19 -25.94 45.51 -18.69
N SER A 20 -27.15 46.08 -18.64
CA SER A 20 -28.40 45.41 -18.99
C SER A 20 -28.71 45.61 -20.48
N ILE A 21 -29.31 44.60 -21.14
CA ILE A 21 -30.09 44.76 -22.38
C ILE A 21 -31.14 43.63 -22.46
N GLU A 22 -32.21 43.93 -23.18
CA GLU A 22 -33.60 43.47 -23.07
C GLU A 22 -33.92 42.03 -23.56
N ASN A 23 -35.19 41.64 -23.40
CA ASN A 23 -35.78 40.40 -23.92
C ASN A 23 -36.04 40.49 -25.45
N ASP A 24 -36.16 39.34 -26.12
CA ASP A 24 -37.17 39.16 -27.17
C ASP A 24 -37.68 37.70 -27.24
N ASN A 25 -38.56 37.40 -28.21
CA ASN A 25 -39.65 36.44 -28.07
C ASN A 25 -39.39 34.97 -28.46
N SER A 26 -40.23 34.12 -27.85
CA SER A 26 -40.56 32.72 -28.17
C SER A 26 -41.47 32.57 -29.41
N PRO A 27 -42.04 31.38 -29.79
CA PRO A 27 -41.76 29.98 -29.46
C PRO A 27 -41.72 29.06 -30.74
N ARG A 28 -42.05 27.75 -30.61
CA ARG A 28 -42.39 26.72 -31.65
C ARG A 28 -41.24 25.83 -32.15
N ASP A 29 -41.43 24.55 -32.53
CA ASP A 29 -42.59 23.65 -32.30
C ASP A 29 -42.21 22.14 -32.30
N VAL A 30 -42.80 21.41 -31.35
CA VAL A 30 -43.52 20.11 -31.49
C VAL A 30 -42.90 18.93 -32.30
N SER A 31 -42.71 17.82 -31.57
CA SER A 31 -42.78 16.39 -32.00
C SER A 31 -41.67 15.82 -32.89
N ALA A 32 -41.54 14.49 -33.09
CA ALA A 32 -41.62 13.31 -32.21
C ALA A 32 -41.45 12.06 -33.10
N LYS A 33 -40.70 11.04 -32.65
CA LYS A 33 -41.01 9.59 -32.76
C LYS A 33 -39.78 8.68 -32.53
N SER A 34 -39.95 7.74 -31.61
CA SER A 34 -39.29 6.42 -31.54
C SER A 34 -39.90 5.49 -32.64
N PRO A 35 -39.59 4.17 -32.76
CA PRO A 35 -38.77 3.32 -31.89
C PRO A 35 -37.88 2.26 -32.62
N CYS A 36 -37.35 1.31 -31.81
CA CYS A 36 -36.98 -0.07 -32.18
C CYS A 36 -35.71 -0.33 -33.03
N ASP A 37 -35.15 -1.55 -33.08
CA ASP A 37 -34.92 -2.63 -32.08
C ASP A 37 -34.04 -3.72 -32.77
N SER A 38 -33.85 -4.88 -32.12
CA SER A 38 -33.59 -6.21 -32.70
C SER A 38 -32.14 -6.64 -33.07
N THR A 39 -31.47 -7.20 -32.06
CA THR A 39 -30.96 -8.61 -32.03
C THR A 39 -29.93 -9.19 -33.04
N THR A 40 -28.94 -9.88 -32.44
CA THR A 40 -28.39 -11.23 -32.79
C THR A 40 -27.36 -11.49 -33.92
N SER A 41 -26.10 -11.68 -33.48
CA SER A 41 -25.43 -13.01 -33.32
C SER A 41 -24.33 -13.55 -34.29
N LYS A 42 -23.35 -14.19 -33.64
CA LYS A 42 -22.57 -15.42 -34.02
C LYS A 42 -21.47 -15.42 -35.11
N SER A 43 -20.43 -16.24 -34.80
CA SER A 43 -19.44 -16.90 -35.69
C SER A 43 -18.43 -16.00 -36.44
N SER A 44 -17.21 -16.44 -36.78
CA SER A 44 -16.41 -17.63 -36.38
C SER A 44 -14.92 -17.44 -36.76
N ALA A 45 -14.00 -18.26 -36.20
CA ALA A 45 -12.62 -18.38 -36.71
C ALA A 45 -12.56 -19.09 -38.09
N PRO A 46 -11.42 -19.07 -38.80
CA PRO A 46 -10.58 -20.29 -38.75
C PRO A 46 -9.04 -20.10 -38.90
N ALA A 47 -8.38 -21.26 -38.83
CA ALA A 47 -6.95 -21.64 -38.82
C ALA A 47 -5.97 -21.13 -39.90
N SER A 48 -4.69 -21.49 -39.69
CA SER A 48 -3.50 -21.25 -40.53
C SER A 48 -3.19 -22.37 -41.55
N PRO A 49 -2.36 -22.07 -42.58
CA PRO A 49 -1.27 -22.94 -43.08
C PRO A 49 0.11 -22.20 -43.01
N ILE A 50 1.34 -22.73 -43.08
CA ILE A 50 2.01 -24.03 -43.37
C ILE A 50 3.00 -23.96 -44.58
N THR A 51 4.31 -24.09 -44.29
CA THR A 51 5.48 -24.61 -45.09
C THR A 51 6.25 -23.84 -46.19
N LYS A 52 7.57 -24.16 -46.24
CA LYS A 52 8.62 -24.09 -47.32
C LYS A 52 9.20 -22.72 -47.70
N GLU A 53 10.52 -22.50 -47.85
CA GLU A 53 11.70 -23.20 -48.48
C GLU A 53 11.86 -22.95 -50.00
N GLU A 54 12.88 -22.18 -50.41
CA GLU A 54 14.01 -22.58 -51.30
C GLU A 54 15.00 -21.42 -51.65
N ASP A 55 16.29 -21.77 -51.70
CA ASP A 55 17.47 -21.29 -52.47
C ASP A 55 17.75 -19.83 -52.94
N GLY A 56 19.05 -19.47 -52.90
CA GLY A 56 19.67 -18.31 -53.59
C GLY A 56 21.18 -18.17 -53.28
N ASN A 57 22.07 -17.97 -54.28
CA ASN A 57 23.53 -18.15 -54.13
C ASN A 57 24.40 -17.04 -54.81
N GLY A 58 25.61 -16.81 -54.29
CA GLY A 58 26.72 -16.03 -54.89
C GLY A 58 27.03 -14.69 -54.20
N SER A 59 28.28 -14.17 -54.15
CA SER A 59 29.59 -14.71 -54.59
C SER A 59 30.76 -14.02 -53.84
N ARG A 60 31.94 -14.68 -53.81
CA ARG A 60 33.23 -14.19 -53.23
C ARG A 60 34.08 -13.44 -54.29
N PRO A 61 35.24 -12.78 -53.98
CA PRO A 61 36.38 -13.16 -53.11
C PRO A 61 36.67 -12.10 -52.00
N SER A 62 37.81 -11.93 -51.30
CA SER A 62 39.21 -12.40 -51.40
C SER A 62 39.92 -12.52 -50.02
N CYS A 63 41.18 -12.99 -50.01
CA CYS A 63 42.22 -12.80 -48.97
C CYS A 63 43.52 -12.32 -49.70
N PRO A 64 44.78 -12.28 -49.17
CA PRO A 64 45.40 -12.84 -47.94
C PRO A 64 46.14 -11.75 -47.10
N ASP A 65 47.11 -11.96 -46.18
CA ASP A 65 48.05 -13.08 -45.94
C ASP A 65 48.66 -13.07 -44.51
N GLY A 66 49.49 -14.06 -44.16
CA GLY A 66 50.24 -14.05 -42.88
C GLY A 66 51.37 -15.08 -42.69
N THR A 67 52.59 -14.60 -42.38
CA THR A 67 53.79 -15.36 -41.91
C THR A 67 54.78 -14.40 -41.18
N THR A 68 55.74 -14.82 -40.32
CA THR A 68 55.99 -16.10 -39.62
C THR A 68 56.05 -15.86 -38.08
N ALA A 69 57.10 -15.86 -37.23
CA ALA A 69 58.53 -16.29 -37.22
C ALA A 69 59.03 -16.41 -35.75
N ALA A 70 60.21 -17.01 -35.47
CA ALA A 70 60.71 -17.25 -34.10
C ALA A 70 62.25 -17.26 -33.96
N ALA A 71 62.81 -16.79 -32.82
CA ALA A 71 64.17 -17.14 -32.35
C ALA A 71 64.54 -16.73 -30.89
N GLN A 72 64.97 -17.73 -30.10
CA GLN A 72 66.13 -17.79 -29.15
C GLN A 72 66.56 -16.59 -28.25
N GLN A 73 66.72 -16.86 -26.94
CA GLN A 73 67.99 -16.93 -26.17
C GLN A 73 67.69 -17.43 -24.73
N LYS A 74 68.22 -18.55 -24.20
CA LYS A 74 69.60 -18.96 -23.79
C LYS A 74 70.02 -18.66 -22.31
N ARG A 75 69.65 -19.61 -21.43
CA ARG A 75 70.50 -20.30 -20.42
C ARG A 75 71.29 -19.51 -19.32
N SER A 76 70.80 -19.70 -18.08
CA SER A 76 71.49 -20.39 -16.95
C SER A 76 72.56 -19.67 -16.07
N ARG A 77 72.83 -20.32 -14.91
CA ARG A 77 73.71 -19.96 -13.76
C ARG A 77 73.03 -19.06 -12.71
N SER A 78 73.24 -19.24 -11.40
CA SER A 78 73.90 -20.35 -10.66
C SER A 78 73.49 -20.35 -9.18
N ALA A 79 73.44 -21.52 -8.54
CA ALA A 79 73.16 -21.63 -7.10
C ALA A 79 74.41 -21.35 -6.25
N GLN A 80 74.24 -20.78 -5.05
CA GLN A 80 75.30 -20.71 -4.05
C GLN A 80 74.74 -20.89 -2.62
N LYS A 81 75.16 -21.97 -1.94
CA LYS A 81 74.89 -22.20 -0.51
C LYS A 81 75.62 -21.16 0.35
N ARG A 82 75.01 -20.72 1.44
CA ARG A 82 75.69 -20.49 2.72
C ARG A 82 74.85 -20.99 3.89
N SER A 83 75.52 -21.40 4.96
CA SER A 83 74.98 -22.20 6.05
C SER A 83 75.27 -21.55 7.41
N ARG A 84 74.31 -21.66 8.34
CA ARG A 84 74.48 -21.62 9.80
C ARG A 84 73.47 -22.63 10.36
N SER A 85 73.89 -23.83 10.77
CA SER A 85 74.60 -24.17 12.02
C SER A 85 73.64 -24.16 13.22
N GLU A 86 73.26 -25.35 13.69
CA GLU A 86 72.37 -25.52 14.84
C GLU A 86 73.03 -25.14 16.18
N SER A 87 72.18 -24.87 17.17
CA SER A 87 72.52 -24.98 18.59
C SER A 87 71.26 -25.40 19.36
N GLU A 88 71.04 -26.69 19.52
CA GLU A 88 69.99 -27.20 20.42
C GLU A 88 70.36 -26.90 21.88
N HIS A 89 69.38 -26.51 22.70
CA HIS A 89 69.40 -26.83 24.14
C HIS A 89 68.00 -26.85 24.76
N SER A 90 67.78 -27.91 25.55
CA SER A 90 66.81 -28.03 26.66
C SER A 90 65.33 -27.65 26.45
N SER A 91 64.52 -28.71 26.27
CA SER A 91 63.30 -28.98 27.06
C SER A 91 62.26 -27.86 27.26
N GLY A 92 61.21 -27.90 26.45
CA GLY A 92 59.89 -27.34 26.78
C GLY A 92 58.80 -28.07 26.02
N THR A 93 58.03 -28.94 26.68
CA THR A 93 56.85 -29.58 26.08
C THR A 93 55.68 -28.61 26.08
N GLU A 94 55.75 -27.55 25.27
CA GLU A 94 54.57 -26.78 24.94
C GLU A 94 53.61 -27.68 24.16
N THR A 95 52.54 -28.11 24.83
CA THR A 95 51.36 -28.63 24.15
C THR A 95 50.78 -27.50 23.32
N ALA A 96 51.15 -27.44 22.03
CA ALA A 96 50.72 -26.40 21.13
C ALA A 96 49.19 -26.36 21.06
N PHE A 97 48.59 -25.40 21.77
CA PHE A 97 47.16 -25.14 21.70
C PHE A 97 46.80 -24.91 20.23
N PRO A 98 45.70 -25.49 19.72
CA PRO A 98 45.28 -25.23 18.34
C PRO A 98 45.12 -23.71 18.20
N PRO A 99 45.68 -23.09 17.13
CA PRO A 99 45.74 -21.64 17.02
C PRO A 99 44.33 -21.08 17.11
N SER A 100 44.12 -20.17 18.07
CA SER A 100 42.82 -19.56 18.40
C SER A 100 42.04 -19.20 17.14
N PRO A 101 40.70 -19.34 17.10
CA PRO A 101 39.89 -18.96 15.95
C PRO A 101 40.21 -17.55 15.39
N TYR A 102 40.62 -16.63 16.26
CA TYR A 102 41.12 -15.30 15.90
C TYR A 102 42.34 -15.29 14.95
N MET A 103 43.22 -16.29 14.97
CA MET A 103 44.34 -16.38 14.02
C MET A 103 43.89 -16.84 12.62
N ARG A 104 42.73 -17.49 12.49
CA ARG A 104 42.10 -17.72 11.17
C ARG A 104 41.40 -16.48 10.63
N SER A 105 40.96 -15.55 11.49
CA SER A 105 40.21 -14.35 11.07
C SER A 105 41.00 -13.44 10.12
N LYS A 106 42.34 -13.36 10.26
CA LYS A 106 43.17 -12.60 9.32
C LYS A 106 43.01 -13.06 7.87
N ARG A 107 42.86 -14.36 7.59
CA ARG A 107 42.53 -14.83 6.23
C ARG A 107 41.11 -14.42 5.85
N ILE A 108 40.12 -14.63 6.72
CA ILE A 108 38.72 -14.28 6.44
C ILE A 108 38.57 -12.79 6.08
N LEU A 109 39.35 -11.90 6.72
CA LEU A 109 39.38 -10.46 6.46
C LEU A 109 40.17 -10.04 5.20
N THR A 110 41.10 -10.87 4.70
CA THR A 110 41.93 -10.54 3.51
C THR A 110 41.59 -11.34 2.24
N SER A 111 40.93 -12.48 2.39
CA SER A 111 40.33 -13.27 1.30
C SER A 111 38.81 -13.27 1.45
N TRP A 112 38.25 -12.07 1.65
CA TRP A 112 36.82 -11.78 1.71
C TRP A 112 36.23 -11.71 0.29
N ASP A 113 36.61 -12.69 -0.53
CA ASP A 113 36.13 -12.88 -1.89
C ASP A 113 34.67 -13.36 -1.89
N LYS A 114 34.00 -13.17 -3.02
CA LYS A 114 32.55 -13.31 -3.25
C LYS A 114 32.00 -14.75 -3.21
N ALA A 115 32.49 -15.58 -2.30
CA ALA A 115 32.15 -17.00 -2.17
C ALA A 115 31.28 -17.33 -0.94
N ASN A 116 30.89 -16.31 -0.16
CA ASN A 116 30.13 -16.44 1.10
C ASN A 116 28.79 -15.67 1.04
N ASP A 117 28.00 -15.86 -0.01
CA ASP A 117 26.66 -15.25 -0.13
C ASP A 117 25.75 -15.64 1.06
N ASP A 118 25.82 -16.91 1.48
CA ASP A 118 25.11 -17.46 2.66
C ASP A 118 25.44 -16.73 3.99
N LEU A 119 26.53 -15.97 4.05
CA LEU A 119 27.02 -15.32 5.29
C LEU A 119 26.56 -13.87 5.43
N TYR A 120 26.03 -13.25 4.37
CA TYR A 120 25.48 -11.88 4.40
C TYR A 120 23.96 -11.83 4.39
N ALA A 121 23.31 -12.88 3.91
CA ALA A 121 21.89 -13.09 4.08
C ALA A 121 21.59 -14.60 3.99
N PRO A 122 21.76 -15.38 5.08
CA PRO A 122 21.25 -16.74 5.10
C PRO A 122 19.75 -16.68 4.81
N ASN A 123 19.26 -17.49 3.86
CA ASN A 123 17.82 -17.70 3.72
C ASN A 123 17.34 -18.33 5.04
N PRO A 124 16.50 -17.65 5.85
CA PRO A 124 16.12 -18.16 7.17
C PRO A 124 15.18 -19.37 7.03
N PHE A 125 14.56 -19.52 5.86
CA PHE A 125 13.81 -20.69 5.43
C PHE A 125 14.77 -21.64 4.71
N LYS A 126 14.84 -22.93 5.11
CA LYS A 126 15.79 -23.84 4.45
C LYS A 126 15.33 -24.09 3.02
N LYS A 127 16.27 -24.05 2.08
CA LYS A 127 16.00 -24.24 0.64
C LYS A 127 15.29 -25.58 0.40
N GLY A 128 14.04 -25.52 -0.04
CA GLY A 128 13.18 -26.69 -0.27
C GLY A 128 12.08 -26.93 0.79
N GLU A 129 12.04 -26.18 1.90
CA GLU A 129 10.96 -26.30 2.91
C GLU A 129 9.62 -25.68 2.48
N ASN A 130 9.57 -25.05 1.30
CA ASN A 130 8.36 -24.44 0.71
C ASN A 130 7.59 -23.55 1.71
N ALA A 131 8.33 -22.62 2.33
CA ALA A 131 7.81 -21.72 3.35
C ALA A 131 6.65 -20.86 2.83
N VAL A 132 5.68 -20.59 3.70
CA VAL A 132 4.47 -19.83 3.36
C VAL A 132 4.56 -18.42 3.93
N PHE A 133 4.40 -17.44 3.05
CA PHE A 133 4.41 -16.01 3.39
C PHE A 133 2.98 -15.49 3.43
N VAL A 134 2.57 -14.89 4.55
CA VAL A 134 1.17 -14.55 4.82
C VAL A 134 1.02 -13.26 5.62
N GLY A 135 0.18 -12.34 5.12
CA GLY A 135 -0.16 -11.06 5.74
C GLY A 135 -1.26 -11.18 6.81
N HIS A 136 -1.78 -10.05 7.29
CA HIS A 136 -2.82 -10.06 8.33
C HIS A 136 -4.25 -10.27 7.79
N ILE A 137 -5.17 -10.64 8.68
CA ILE A 137 -6.63 -10.55 8.44
C ILE A 137 -7.09 -9.08 8.43
N ASN A 138 -8.26 -8.78 7.85
CA ASN A 138 -8.58 -7.45 7.30
C ASN A 138 -7.49 -7.01 6.31
N THR A 139 -7.22 -7.87 5.33
CA THR A 139 -6.07 -7.84 4.43
C THR A 139 -6.06 -6.57 3.58
N ASP A 140 -4.93 -5.87 3.54
CA ASP A 140 -4.67 -4.75 2.62
C ASP A 140 -3.66 -5.13 1.52
N LEU A 141 -3.07 -4.14 0.85
CA LEU A 141 -2.20 -4.37 -0.28
C LEU A 141 -0.78 -4.78 0.13
N ASP A 142 -0.21 -4.28 1.22
CA ASP A 142 1.18 -4.62 1.56
C ASP A 142 1.27 -6.05 2.10
N SER A 143 0.32 -6.45 2.94
CA SER A 143 0.09 -7.83 3.35
C SER A 143 0.04 -8.84 2.19
N VAL A 144 -0.44 -8.44 1.00
CA VAL A 144 -0.48 -9.30 -0.20
C VAL A 144 0.78 -9.14 -1.07
N ALA A 145 1.21 -7.91 -1.32
CA ALA A 145 2.36 -7.60 -2.18
C ALA A 145 3.67 -8.11 -1.57
N GLY A 146 3.89 -7.86 -0.28
CA GLY A 146 5.04 -8.35 0.45
C GLY A 146 5.02 -9.86 0.66
N ALA A 147 3.84 -10.50 0.76
CA ALA A 147 3.76 -11.97 0.76
C ALA A 147 4.23 -12.56 -0.58
N ILE A 148 3.78 -11.98 -1.70
CA ILE A 148 4.21 -12.35 -3.07
C ILE A 148 5.70 -12.04 -3.28
N GLY A 149 6.17 -10.88 -2.82
CA GLY A 149 7.56 -10.46 -2.93
C GLY A 149 8.51 -11.31 -2.09
N ALA A 150 8.17 -11.61 -0.83
CA ALA A 150 8.95 -12.49 0.03
C ALA A 150 9.00 -13.93 -0.50
N ALA A 151 7.88 -14.46 -1.02
CA ALA A 151 7.86 -15.76 -1.67
C ALA A 151 8.78 -15.83 -2.91
N ALA A 152 8.77 -14.79 -3.76
CA ALA A 152 9.67 -14.66 -4.90
C ALA A 152 11.14 -14.42 -4.51
N LEU A 153 11.37 -13.77 -3.37
CA LEU A 153 12.70 -13.47 -2.82
C LEU A 153 13.37 -14.70 -2.19
N PHE A 154 12.60 -15.55 -1.51
CA PHE A 154 13.10 -16.63 -0.66
C PHE A 154 12.79 -18.06 -1.16
N ASP A 155 12.17 -18.21 -2.33
CA ASP A 155 11.83 -19.51 -2.96
C ASP A 155 10.75 -20.27 -2.16
N GLY A 156 9.57 -19.66 -2.05
CA GLY A 156 8.43 -20.18 -1.27
C GLY A 156 7.06 -19.87 -1.88
N VAL A 157 6.00 -19.95 -1.06
CA VAL A 157 4.59 -19.86 -1.48
C VAL A 157 3.92 -18.64 -0.86
N PRO A 158 3.32 -17.72 -1.64
CA PRO A 158 2.53 -16.63 -1.09
C PRO A 158 1.12 -17.12 -0.73
N ALA A 159 0.57 -16.57 0.35
CA ALA A 159 -0.80 -16.79 0.80
C ALA A 159 -1.52 -15.46 1.05
N ILE A 160 -2.83 -15.47 0.89
CA ILE A 160 -3.71 -14.41 1.40
C ILE A 160 -4.49 -14.92 2.61
N SER A 161 -4.85 -13.99 3.50
CA SER A 161 -5.53 -14.30 4.75
C SER A 161 -7.05 -14.30 4.62
N GLU A 162 -7.61 -13.73 3.54
CA GLU A 162 -9.06 -13.59 3.34
C GLU A 162 -9.53 -13.78 1.89
N GLU A 163 -10.81 -14.15 1.72
CA GLU A 163 -11.42 -14.33 0.40
C GLU A 163 -11.94 -13.02 -0.24
N ASN A 164 -12.36 -12.03 0.57
CA ASN A 164 -12.93 -10.77 0.09
C ASN A 164 -11.87 -9.65 0.08
N LEU A 165 -10.94 -9.74 -0.87
CA LEU A 165 -9.89 -8.72 -1.07
C LEU A 165 -10.51 -7.37 -1.47
N ASN A 166 -9.85 -6.28 -1.05
CA ASN A 166 -10.29 -4.92 -1.35
C ASN A 166 -10.00 -4.52 -2.82
N GLY A 167 -10.68 -3.48 -3.31
CA GLY A 167 -10.60 -3.06 -4.72
C GLY A 167 -9.23 -2.59 -5.19
N GLU A 168 -8.38 -2.09 -4.28
CA GLU A 168 -7.00 -1.71 -4.57
C GLU A 168 -6.09 -2.94 -4.71
N ILE A 169 -6.31 -3.99 -3.90
CA ILE A 169 -5.61 -5.28 -4.06
C ILE A 169 -5.95 -5.91 -5.41
N VAL A 170 -7.24 -5.95 -5.75
CA VAL A 170 -7.71 -6.48 -7.03
C VAL A 170 -7.11 -5.69 -8.20
N PHE A 171 -7.17 -4.35 -8.14
CA PHE A 171 -6.54 -3.48 -9.14
C PHE A 171 -5.04 -3.74 -9.28
N ALA A 172 -4.29 -3.80 -8.18
CA ALA A 172 -2.85 -4.01 -8.22
C ALA A 172 -2.49 -5.37 -8.85
N LEU A 173 -3.15 -6.46 -8.44
CA LEU A 173 -2.94 -7.79 -9.03
C LEU A 173 -3.27 -7.84 -10.52
N GLU A 174 -4.38 -7.23 -10.95
CA GLU A 174 -4.81 -7.16 -12.35
C GLU A 174 -3.84 -6.35 -13.21
N GLN A 175 -3.42 -5.15 -12.76
CA GLN A 175 -2.47 -4.30 -13.49
C GLN A 175 -1.10 -5.00 -13.65
N CYS A 176 -0.61 -5.62 -12.57
CA CYS A 176 0.66 -6.35 -12.57
C CYS A 176 0.57 -7.69 -13.32
N LYS A 177 -0.64 -8.17 -13.64
CA LYS A 177 -0.94 -9.49 -14.23
C LYS A 177 -0.46 -10.65 -13.35
N ILE A 178 -0.49 -10.47 -12.03
CA ILE A 178 -0.07 -11.48 -11.05
C ILE A 178 -1.30 -12.28 -10.62
N ALA A 179 -1.18 -13.61 -10.66
CA ALA A 179 -2.24 -14.49 -10.20
C ALA A 179 -2.48 -14.31 -8.70
N ARG A 180 -3.75 -14.16 -8.32
CA ARG A 180 -4.18 -14.07 -6.92
C ARG A 180 -3.68 -15.29 -6.13
N PRO A 181 -2.98 -15.13 -4.99
CA PRO A 181 -2.54 -16.27 -4.18
C PRO A 181 -3.69 -17.07 -3.56
N GLN A 182 -3.39 -18.28 -3.12
CA GLN A 182 -4.36 -19.13 -2.41
C GLN A 182 -4.62 -18.58 -1.00
N LEU A 183 -5.84 -18.80 -0.50
CA LEU A 183 -6.15 -18.60 0.91
C LEU A 183 -5.25 -19.51 1.76
N PHE A 184 -4.65 -19.00 2.83
CA PHE A 184 -3.72 -19.72 3.69
C PHE A 184 -4.22 -21.13 4.09
N GLU A 185 -5.48 -21.22 4.54
CA GLU A 185 -6.12 -22.46 4.99
C GLU A 185 -6.37 -23.49 3.87
N LYS A 186 -6.18 -23.10 2.59
CA LYS A 186 -6.36 -23.96 1.41
C LYS A 186 -5.03 -24.46 0.83
N ILE A 187 -3.89 -24.12 1.44
CA ILE A 187 -2.58 -24.61 1.02
C ILE A 187 -2.38 -26.05 1.49
N GLU A 188 -1.97 -26.94 0.58
CA GLU A 188 -1.75 -28.34 0.89
C GLU A 188 -0.62 -28.57 1.91
N ASN A 189 -0.87 -29.43 2.90
CA ASN A 189 0.07 -29.78 3.98
C ASN A 189 0.57 -28.54 4.77
N ILE A 190 -0.28 -27.53 4.98
CA ILE A 190 0.07 -26.29 5.69
C ILE A 190 0.63 -26.54 7.10
N GLU A 191 0.16 -27.60 7.77
CA GLU A 191 0.64 -28.04 9.09
C GLU A 191 2.09 -28.55 9.09
N LYS A 192 2.66 -28.87 7.92
CA LYS A 192 4.06 -29.33 7.76
C LYS A 192 4.98 -28.24 7.19
N LYS A 193 4.46 -27.04 6.91
CA LYS A 193 5.20 -25.95 6.26
C LYS A 193 5.73 -24.97 7.29
N SER A 194 6.91 -24.42 7.02
CA SER A 194 7.46 -23.27 7.75
C SER A 194 6.66 -22.01 7.38
N ILE A 195 6.35 -21.15 8.33
CA ILE A 195 5.56 -19.92 8.14
C ILE A 195 6.45 -18.70 8.34
N CYS A 196 6.30 -17.73 7.43
CA CYS A 196 6.73 -16.36 7.62
C CYS A 196 5.49 -15.47 7.73
N LEU A 197 5.36 -14.75 8.85
CA LEU A 197 4.42 -13.64 8.91
C LEU A 197 5.05 -12.47 8.13
N VAL A 198 4.27 -11.83 7.27
CA VAL A 198 4.62 -10.52 6.73
C VAL A 198 3.64 -9.49 7.28
N ASP A 199 4.07 -8.24 7.40
CA ASP A 199 3.22 -7.09 7.72
C ASP A 199 2.58 -7.05 9.11
N HIS A 200 2.80 -8.07 9.96
CA HIS A 200 2.22 -8.08 11.31
C HIS A 200 2.94 -8.98 12.30
N THR A 201 2.79 -8.62 13.57
CA THR A 201 3.17 -9.43 14.75
C THR A 201 2.05 -9.60 15.78
N GLU A 202 1.00 -8.78 15.79
CA GLU A 202 -0.09 -8.89 16.79
C GLU A 202 -0.92 -10.17 16.57
N PRO A 203 -1.06 -11.07 17.56
CA PRO A 203 -1.81 -12.31 17.41
C PRO A 203 -3.30 -12.14 17.04
N LYS A 204 -3.91 -10.97 17.28
CA LYS A 204 -5.29 -10.67 16.80
C LYS A 204 -5.37 -10.40 15.30
N GLN A 205 -4.25 -10.11 14.64
CA GLN A 205 -4.14 -9.87 13.19
C GLN A 205 -3.72 -11.12 12.40
N MET A 206 -3.25 -12.18 13.08
CA MET A 206 -2.92 -13.45 12.44
C MET A 206 -4.15 -14.18 11.90
N VAL A 207 -3.95 -15.03 10.87
CA VAL A 207 -4.92 -16.05 10.47
C VAL A 207 -5.23 -16.96 11.68
N PRO A 208 -6.51 -17.24 12.01
CA PRO A 208 -6.87 -18.03 13.19
C PRO A 208 -6.17 -19.39 13.28
N LEU A 209 -6.02 -20.10 12.15
CA LEU A 209 -5.30 -21.37 12.07
C LEU A 209 -3.84 -21.27 12.54
N ILE A 210 -3.15 -20.16 12.29
CA ILE A 210 -1.77 -19.93 12.74
C ILE A 210 -1.78 -19.72 14.25
N LYS A 211 -2.50 -18.68 14.69
CA LYS A 211 -2.64 -18.25 16.08
C LYS A 211 -3.03 -19.40 17.03
N ASP A 212 -3.99 -20.23 16.63
CA ASP A 212 -4.60 -21.23 17.50
C ASP A 212 -3.97 -22.63 17.37
N LYS A 213 -3.14 -22.90 16.34
CA LYS A 213 -2.60 -24.25 16.07
C LYS A 213 -1.21 -24.34 15.43
N LEU A 214 -0.74 -23.36 14.66
CA LEU A 214 0.52 -23.43 13.90
C LEU A 214 1.53 -22.34 14.31
N LEU A 215 1.46 -21.83 15.54
CA LEU A 215 2.40 -20.82 16.03
C LEU A 215 3.84 -21.39 16.12
N GLU A 216 3.97 -22.68 16.41
CA GLU A 216 5.26 -23.42 16.38
C GLU A 216 5.86 -23.55 14.97
N ASN A 217 5.06 -23.39 13.91
CA ASN A 217 5.53 -23.37 12.53
C ASN A 217 6.08 -21.99 12.10
N VAL A 218 5.88 -20.92 12.89
CA VAL A 218 6.40 -19.58 12.56
C VAL A 218 7.91 -19.55 12.79
N VAL A 219 8.66 -19.30 11.71
CA VAL A 219 10.14 -19.21 11.73
C VAL A 219 10.67 -17.87 11.22
N GLY A 220 9.80 -17.02 10.68
CA GLY A 220 10.15 -15.73 10.09
C GLY A 220 9.10 -14.64 10.37
N VAL A 221 9.57 -13.39 10.49
CA VAL A 221 8.74 -12.17 10.45
C VAL A 221 9.43 -11.12 9.57
N ILE A 222 8.66 -10.46 8.70
CA ILE A 222 9.07 -9.22 8.03
C ILE A 222 7.96 -8.19 8.25
N ASP A 223 8.19 -7.18 9.06
CA ASP A 223 7.13 -6.26 9.54
C ASP A 223 7.69 -4.84 9.73
N HIS A 224 6.86 -3.83 9.51
CA HIS A 224 7.21 -2.42 9.72
C HIS A 224 6.47 -1.79 10.93
N HIS A 225 5.53 -2.53 11.51
CA HIS A 225 4.80 -2.14 12.72
C HIS A 225 5.67 -2.23 13.99
N ALA A 226 5.17 -1.64 15.08
CA ALA A 226 5.77 -1.83 16.40
C ALA A 226 5.49 -3.26 16.90
N LEU A 227 6.56 -4.02 17.17
CA LEU A 227 6.51 -5.39 17.67
C LEU A 227 5.48 -5.56 18.80
N ALA A 228 4.47 -6.41 18.55
CA ALA A 228 3.37 -6.60 19.47
C ALA A 228 3.84 -7.24 20.80
N ARG A 229 3.47 -6.63 21.93
CA ARG A 229 3.80 -7.13 23.30
C ARG A 229 3.19 -8.50 23.62
N SER A 230 2.25 -8.93 22.80
CA SER A 230 1.51 -10.19 22.81
C SER A 230 2.16 -11.28 21.95
N PHE A 231 3.15 -10.94 21.12
CA PHE A 231 3.87 -11.88 20.27
C PHE A 231 4.96 -12.61 21.06
N ALA A 232 4.98 -13.94 20.98
CA ALA A 232 5.99 -14.81 21.56
C ALA A 232 6.09 -16.12 20.77
N THR A 233 7.27 -16.74 20.76
CA THR A 233 7.53 -18.05 20.14
C THR A 233 8.37 -18.91 21.08
N ASP A 234 8.12 -20.22 21.12
CA ASP A 234 8.85 -21.16 21.99
C ASP A 234 10.28 -21.46 21.52
N SER A 235 10.64 -21.02 20.30
CA SER A 235 11.98 -21.11 19.74
C SER A 235 12.40 -19.78 19.09
N PRO A 236 13.72 -19.52 18.94
CA PRO A 236 14.22 -18.36 18.22
C PRO A 236 13.79 -18.39 16.74
N ILE A 237 13.29 -17.27 16.25
CA ILE A 237 12.90 -17.06 14.85
C ILE A 237 13.76 -15.97 14.21
N TRP A 238 13.76 -15.89 12.89
CA TRP A 238 14.33 -14.74 12.17
C TRP A 238 13.30 -13.59 12.10
N MET A 239 13.75 -12.35 12.26
CA MET A 239 12.90 -11.16 12.16
C MET A 239 13.66 -10.02 11.48
N ASP A 240 13.05 -9.41 10.46
CA ASP A 240 13.47 -8.10 9.93
C ASP A 240 12.38 -7.07 10.24
N LEU A 241 12.67 -6.17 11.18
CA LEU A 241 11.75 -5.15 11.69
C LEU A 241 12.33 -3.76 11.42
N ARG A 242 11.65 -2.94 10.62
CA ARG A 242 12.16 -1.60 10.22
C ARG A 242 11.09 -0.52 10.34
N PRO A 243 11.37 0.64 10.95
CA PRO A 243 10.41 1.74 11.07
C PRO A 243 10.32 2.54 9.76
N TRP A 244 9.87 1.89 8.70
CA TRP A 244 9.67 2.42 7.35
C TRP A 244 8.18 2.55 7.04
N GLY A 245 7.83 3.27 5.97
CA GLY A 245 6.44 3.59 5.65
C GLY A 245 5.62 2.39 5.17
N SER A 246 6.29 1.34 4.68
CA SER A 246 5.73 0.10 4.17
C SER A 246 6.71 -1.07 4.39
N MET A 247 6.19 -2.28 4.61
CA MET A 247 6.92 -3.54 4.63
C MET A 247 7.40 -3.96 3.23
N SER A 248 6.68 -3.62 2.14
CA SER A 248 7.20 -3.77 0.76
C SER A 248 8.45 -2.94 0.49
N THR A 249 8.72 -1.86 1.24
CA THR A 249 10.03 -1.17 1.22
C THR A 249 11.13 -2.09 1.78
N ILE A 250 10.84 -2.87 2.83
CA ILE A 250 11.76 -3.86 3.42
C ILE A 250 12.05 -4.96 2.40
N ILE A 251 11.01 -5.53 1.76
CA ILE A 251 11.16 -6.55 0.70
C ILE A 251 11.99 -6.02 -0.47
N THR A 252 11.71 -4.82 -0.95
CA THR A 252 12.46 -4.17 -2.05
C THR A 252 13.93 -3.99 -1.69
N HIS A 253 14.22 -3.55 -0.46
CA HIS A 253 15.59 -3.42 0.03
C HIS A 253 16.29 -4.79 0.16
N LEU A 254 15.59 -5.83 0.62
CA LEU A 254 16.15 -7.18 0.70
C LEU A 254 16.49 -7.75 -0.68
N PHE A 255 15.68 -7.50 -1.73
CA PHE A 255 16.04 -7.82 -3.12
C PHE A 255 17.37 -7.18 -3.54
N LEU A 256 17.60 -5.91 -3.17
CA LEU A 256 18.85 -5.18 -3.44
C LEU A 256 20.04 -5.75 -2.64
N GLN A 257 19.86 -6.05 -1.35
CA GLN A 257 20.89 -6.68 -0.51
C GLN A 257 21.31 -8.05 -1.04
N LEU A 258 20.33 -8.87 -1.45
CA LEU A 258 20.53 -10.19 -2.05
C LEU A 258 20.96 -10.16 -3.52
N GLN A 259 21.09 -8.96 -4.13
CA GLN A 259 21.41 -8.75 -5.54
C GLN A 259 20.50 -9.54 -6.51
N LYS A 260 19.25 -9.82 -6.10
CA LYS A 260 18.29 -10.58 -6.90
C LYS A 260 17.48 -9.65 -7.83
N PRO A 261 17.25 -10.04 -9.10
CA PRO A 261 16.50 -9.23 -10.04
C PRO A 261 15.01 -9.22 -9.71
N ILE A 262 14.41 -8.03 -9.60
CA ILE A 262 12.95 -7.87 -9.50
C ILE A 262 12.36 -7.90 -10.92
N SER A 263 11.28 -8.68 -11.13
CA SER A 263 10.51 -8.65 -12.39
C SER A 263 9.69 -7.36 -12.51
N GLU A 264 9.28 -6.99 -13.72
CA GLU A 264 8.50 -5.77 -13.95
C GLU A 264 7.15 -5.79 -13.21
N SER A 265 6.41 -6.91 -13.31
CA SER A 265 5.17 -7.15 -12.56
C SER A 265 5.35 -7.10 -11.05
N LEU A 266 6.42 -7.69 -10.51
CA LEU A 266 6.66 -7.66 -9.06
C LEU A 266 7.10 -6.27 -8.59
N ALA A 267 7.91 -5.57 -9.39
CA ALA A 267 8.31 -4.22 -9.07
C ALA A 267 7.10 -3.27 -9.03
N GLN A 268 6.16 -3.44 -9.96
CA GLN A 268 4.91 -2.68 -9.95
C GLN A 268 4.11 -3.00 -8.69
N LEU A 269 3.92 -4.28 -8.35
CA LEU A 269 3.12 -4.70 -7.18
C LEU A 269 3.70 -4.19 -5.84
N LEU A 270 5.03 -4.29 -5.65
CA LEU A 270 5.70 -3.76 -4.45
C LEU A 270 5.58 -2.23 -4.37
N MET A 271 5.66 -1.54 -5.51
CA MET A 271 5.44 -0.09 -5.56
C MET A 271 3.99 0.26 -5.24
N SER A 272 3.01 -0.51 -5.72
CA SER A 272 1.59 -0.31 -5.40
C SER A 272 1.33 -0.39 -3.90
N ALA A 273 1.94 -1.36 -3.19
CA ALA A 273 1.88 -1.46 -1.74
C ALA A 273 2.48 -0.24 -1.04
N ILE A 274 3.74 0.11 -1.36
CA ILE A 274 4.39 1.28 -0.75
C ILE A 274 3.56 2.55 -1.00
N LEU A 275 2.97 2.71 -2.19
CA LEU A 275 2.08 3.82 -2.51
C LEU A 275 0.75 3.80 -1.74
N SER A 276 0.26 2.63 -1.29
CA SER A 276 -0.93 2.51 -0.44
C SER A 276 -0.67 3.06 0.96
N ASP A 277 0.27 2.47 1.69
CA ASP A 277 0.51 2.74 3.11
C ASP A 277 1.11 4.13 3.31
N THR A 278 1.96 4.55 2.38
CA THR A 278 2.52 5.91 2.36
C THR A 278 1.55 6.94 1.79
N LEU A 279 0.33 6.57 1.36
CA LEU A 279 -0.69 7.47 0.81
C LEU A 279 -0.15 8.32 -0.37
N ASN A 280 0.52 7.66 -1.32
CA ASN A 280 1.35 8.25 -2.37
C ASN A 280 2.45 9.17 -1.79
N LEU A 281 3.26 8.62 -0.88
CA LEU A 281 4.42 9.27 -0.22
C LEU A 281 4.10 10.53 0.63
N LYS A 282 2.83 10.72 1.00
CA LYS A 282 2.29 11.84 1.81
C LYS A 282 1.99 11.49 3.27
N SER A 283 1.89 10.21 3.60
CA SER A 283 1.64 9.73 4.97
C SER A 283 2.76 10.19 5.92
N PRO A 284 2.46 10.52 7.18
CA PRO A 284 3.49 10.80 8.19
C PRO A 284 4.41 9.61 8.50
N THR A 285 4.09 8.39 8.05
CA THR A 285 4.99 7.22 8.14
C THR A 285 6.10 7.22 7.08
N THR A 286 5.97 8.01 6.01
CA THR A 286 6.89 7.95 4.85
C THR A 286 8.30 8.38 5.23
N CYS A 287 9.29 7.49 5.09
CA CYS A 287 10.71 7.74 5.36
C CYS A 287 11.47 8.19 4.09
N ALA A 288 12.81 8.05 4.05
CA ALA A 288 13.60 8.32 2.84
C ALA A 288 13.69 7.07 1.95
N GLU A 289 13.65 5.90 2.59
CA GLU A 289 13.82 4.58 1.99
C GLU A 289 12.59 4.18 1.16
N ASP A 290 11.37 4.57 1.57
CA ASP A 290 10.16 4.40 0.75
C ASP A 290 10.24 5.19 -0.56
N ARG A 291 10.72 6.45 -0.49
CA ARG A 291 10.93 7.32 -1.66
C ARG A 291 11.99 6.73 -2.60
N PHE A 292 13.06 6.17 -2.04
CA PHE A 292 14.11 5.50 -2.81
C PHE A 292 13.59 4.21 -3.47
N ALA A 293 12.85 3.39 -2.74
CA ALA A 293 12.23 2.17 -3.26
C ALA A 293 11.24 2.50 -4.39
N VAL A 294 10.27 3.40 -4.17
CA VAL A 294 9.34 3.84 -5.23
C VAL A 294 10.08 4.40 -6.45
N THR A 295 11.18 5.15 -6.27
CA THR A 295 11.98 5.64 -7.41
C THR A 295 12.59 4.50 -8.23
N LEU A 296 13.19 3.50 -7.58
CA LEU A 296 13.78 2.33 -8.27
C LEU A 296 12.72 1.47 -8.96
N LEU A 297 11.60 1.23 -8.29
CA LEU A 297 10.51 0.41 -8.79
C LEU A 297 9.75 1.10 -9.94
N ALA A 298 9.49 2.41 -9.84
CA ALA A 298 8.89 3.21 -10.90
C ALA A 298 9.74 3.17 -12.18
N LEU A 299 11.07 3.34 -12.07
CA LEU A 299 12.00 3.19 -13.19
C LEU A 299 11.95 1.76 -13.78
N ARG A 300 11.83 0.74 -12.93
CA ARG A 300 11.70 -0.67 -13.37
C ARG A 300 10.41 -0.94 -14.15
N CYS A 301 9.36 -0.16 -13.91
CA CYS A 301 8.04 -0.23 -14.56
C CYS A 301 7.83 0.78 -15.70
N GLY A 302 8.87 1.53 -16.10
CA GLY A 302 8.75 2.58 -17.14
C GLY A 302 7.97 3.84 -16.71
N PHE A 303 7.73 4.01 -15.40
CA PHE A 303 7.14 5.22 -14.82
C PHE A 303 8.23 6.27 -14.61
N ASP A 304 8.74 6.79 -15.73
CA ASP A 304 9.81 7.80 -15.85
C ASP A 304 9.57 9.16 -15.14
N THR A 305 8.39 9.37 -14.55
CA THR A 305 7.94 10.66 -14.03
C THR A 305 7.03 10.49 -12.81
N GLU A 306 7.21 11.35 -11.80
CA GLU A 306 6.35 11.44 -10.59
C GLU A 306 4.87 11.58 -10.95
N LYS A 307 4.56 12.26 -12.06
CA LYS A 307 3.21 12.37 -12.59
C LYS A 307 2.60 11.00 -12.90
N LYS A 308 3.30 10.10 -13.62
CA LYS A 308 2.80 8.75 -13.93
C LYS A 308 2.58 7.91 -12.66
N VAL A 309 3.51 8.02 -11.70
CA VAL A 309 3.40 7.34 -10.39
C VAL A 309 2.14 7.82 -9.64
N THR A 310 1.91 9.13 -9.62
CA THR A 310 0.71 9.73 -9.01
C THR A 310 -0.58 9.38 -9.77
N GLU A 311 -0.58 9.39 -11.09
CA GLU A 311 -1.73 8.98 -11.92
C GLU A 311 -2.07 7.49 -11.72
N TYR A 312 -1.07 6.63 -11.50
CA TYR A 312 -1.27 5.23 -11.13
C TYR A 312 -1.83 5.07 -9.71
N ALA A 313 -1.25 5.76 -8.72
CA ALA A 313 -1.74 5.73 -7.33
C ALA A 313 -3.20 6.21 -7.24
N LEU A 314 -3.57 7.29 -7.95
CA LEU A 314 -4.95 7.79 -7.98
C LEU A 314 -5.94 6.81 -8.60
N GLN A 315 -5.54 5.99 -9.59
CA GLN A 315 -6.39 4.92 -10.13
C GLN A 315 -6.61 3.79 -9.11
N MET A 316 -5.55 3.40 -8.39
CA MET A 316 -5.61 2.41 -7.31
C MET A 316 -6.53 2.86 -6.17
N PHE A 317 -6.38 4.12 -5.73
CA PHE A 317 -7.24 4.75 -4.73
C PHE A 317 -8.71 4.89 -5.19
N ALA A 318 -8.95 5.20 -6.47
CA ALA A 318 -10.28 5.18 -7.05
C ALA A 318 -10.91 3.77 -7.07
N ALA A 319 -10.11 2.72 -7.30
CA ALA A 319 -10.56 1.33 -7.22
C ALA A 319 -10.93 0.92 -5.78
N LYS A 320 -10.12 1.32 -4.78
CA LYS A 320 -10.44 1.18 -3.35
C LYS A 320 -11.77 1.86 -3.01
N THR A 321 -11.93 3.12 -3.42
CA THR A 321 -13.15 3.93 -3.22
C THR A 321 -14.38 3.31 -3.87
N LYS A 322 -14.26 2.80 -5.10
CA LYS A 322 -15.36 2.10 -5.80
C LYS A 322 -15.75 0.77 -5.15
N TRP A 323 -14.81 0.06 -4.54
CA TRP A 323 -15.10 -1.14 -3.75
C TRP A 323 -15.80 -0.79 -2.42
N ILE A 324 -15.41 0.31 -1.76
CA ILE A 324 -16.11 0.81 -0.57
C ILE A 324 -17.57 1.16 -0.90
N ALA A 325 -17.84 1.73 -2.08
CA ALA A 325 -19.20 1.94 -2.58
C ALA A 325 -19.96 0.62 -2.80
N SER A 326 -19.33 -0.40 -3.41
CA SER A 326 -19.97 -1.70 -3.68
C SER A 326 -20.20 -2.58 -2.43
N LEU A 327 -19.58 -2.25 -1.28
CA LEU A 327 -19.97 -2.79 0.03
C LEU A 327 -21.41 -2.39 0.43
N GLY A 328 -21.96 -1.35 -0.19
CA GLY A 328 -23.34 -0.88 -0.03
C GLY A 328 -23.54 0.01 1.20
N ALA A 329 -24.55 0.89 1.09
CA ALA A 329 -24.92 1.89 2.09
C ALA A 329 -25.00 1.35 3.53
N ARG A 330 -25.47 0.11 3.74
CA ARG A 330 -25.58 -0.50 5.08
C ARG A 330 -24.23 -0.67 5.79
N LYS A 331 -23.18 -1.01 5.05
CA LYS A 331 -21.80 -1.11 5.59
C LYS A 331 -21.20 0.28 5.77
N MET A 332 -21.29 1.13 4.75
CA MET A 332 -20.74 2.50 4.75
C MET A 332 -21.23 3.33 5.95
N THR A 333 -22.54 3.34 6.20
CA THR A 333 -23.18 4.10 7.29
C THR A 333 -22.81 3.61 8.69
N ARG A 334 -22.36 2.35 8.83
CA ARG A 334 -22.08 1.70 10.12
C ARG A 334 -20.58 1.46 10.37
N ALA A 335 -19.70 1.75 9.41
CA ALA A 335 -18.26 1.46 9.44
C ALA A 335 -17.57 1.98 10.72
N ASP A 336 -17.67 3.28 11.00
CA ASP A 336 -17.32 3.84 12.30
C ASP A 336 -18.37 4.85 12.77
N CYS A 337 -19.54 4.35 13.18
CA CYS A 337 -20.56 5.14 13.88
C CYS A 337 -20.31 5.15 15.39
N LYS A 338 -20.22 6.36 15.98
CA LYS A 338 -20.21 6.55 17.44
C LYS A 338 -21.29 7.51 17.89
N GLU A 339 -21.82 7.21 19.07
CA GLU A 339 -22.92 7.94 19.71
C GLU A 339 -22.35 8.95 20.72
N PHE A 340 -23.00 10.09 20.80
CA PHE A 340 -22.63 11.25 21.61
C PHE A 340 -23.88 11.88 22.21
N THR A 341 -23.67 12.80 23.14
CA THR A 341 -24.77 13.40 23.88
C THR A 341 -24.44 14.85 24.21
N ALA A 342 -25.40 15.74 23.97
CA ALA A 342 -25.35 17.14 24.36
C ALA A 342 -26.45 17.39 25.39
N GLY A 343 -26.11 18.01 26.52
CA GLY A 343 -27.10 18.52 27.46
C GLY A 343 -27.52 19.93 27.03
N CYS A 344 -28.83 20.20 26.96
CA CYS A 344 -29.34 21.53 26.71
C CYS A 344 -29.97 22.14 27.97
N ALA A 345 -29.62 23.39 28.26
CA ALA A 345 -30.23 24.15 29.35
C ALA A 345 -31.66 24.58 28.97
N SER A 346 -32.58 24.49 29.94
CA SER A 346 -33.93 25.06 29.90
C SER A 346 -34.93 24.41 28.92
N GLY A 347 -35.37 23.18 29.21
CA GLY A 347 -36.76 22.82 28.91
C GLY A 347 -37.74 23.70 29.73
N ALA A 348 -39.01 23.78 29.32
CA ALA A 348 -40.01 24.65 29.98
C ALA A 348 -40.21 24.37 31.49
N ASP A 349 -39.93 23.12 31.92
CA ASP A 349 -39.96 22.67 33.32
C ASP A 349 -38.70 23.06 34.15
N GLY A 350 -37.71 23.71 33.54
CA GLY A 350 -36.39 23.94 34.13
C GLY A 350 -35.47 22.70 34.16
N LYS A 351 -35.87 21.60 33.51
CA LYS A 351 -35.06 20.39 33.35
C LYS A 351 -34.12 20.51 32.15
N GLU A 352 -32.95 19.90 32.24
CA GLU A 352 -32.07 19.71 31.09
C GLU A 352 -32.67 18.66 30.13
N VAL A 353 -32.59 18.93 28.83
CA VAL A 353 -32.99 17.98 27.78
C VAL A 353 -31.73 17.35 27.19
N GLU A 354 -31.63 16.02 27.30
CA GLU A 354 -30.49 15.24 26.84
C GLU A 354 -30.65 14.87 25.36
N ILE A 355 -29.89 15.51 24.47
CA ILE A 355 -29.91 15.26 23.02
C ILE A 355 -28.89 14.19 22.66
N LYS A 356 -29.38 12.99 22.32
CA LYS A 356 -28.56 11.88 21.79
C LYS A 356 -28.40 12.00 20.27
N PHE A 357 -27.16 11.98 19.79
CA PHE A 357 -26.85 12.09 18.37
C PHE A 357 -25.67 11.18 17.98
N GLY A 358 -25.51 10.92 16.68
CA GLY A 358 -24.44 10.05 16.17
C GLY A 358 -23.56 10.74 15.13
N ILE A 359 -22.28 10.35 15.08
CA ILE A 359 -21.37 10.68 13.98
C ILE A 359 -20.75 9.38 13.45
N ALA A 360 -21.19 9.00 12.25
CA ALA A 360 -20.52 8.04 11.39
C ALA A 360 -19.40 8.73 10.62
N VAL A 361 -18.26 8.04 10.50
CA VAL A 361 -17.15 8.46 9.64
C VAL A 361 -16.83 7.34 8.66
N LEU A 362 -16.52 7.74 7.43
CA LEU A 362 -15.98 6.88 6.39
C LEU A 362 -14.74 7.55 5.80
N GLU A 363 -13.57 7.09 6.24
CA GLU A 363 -12.28 7.52 5.70
C GLU A 363 -12.01 6.81 4.37
N ILE A 364 -11.60 7.58 3.37
CA ILE A 364 -11.26 7.12 2.02
C ILE A 364 -9.95 7.78 1.58
N ALA A 365 -9.21 7.11 0.70
CA ALA A 365 -8.16 7.73 -0.09
C ALA A 365 -8.78 8.09 -1.44
N GLY A 366 -9.01 9.38 -1.71
CA GLY A 366 -9.69 9.86 -2.91
C GLY A 366 -11.01 10.58 -2.67
N SER A 367 -11.60 11.11 -3.76
CA SER A 367 -12.71 12.07 -3.74
C SER A 367 -14.01 11.52 -3.10
N PRO A 368 -14.62 12.25 -2.13
CA PRO A 368 -15.95 11.93 -1.59
C PRO A 368 -17.05 12.01 -2.65
N GLU A 369 -16.90 12.89 -3.64
CA GLU A 369 -17.81 13.04 -4.76
C GLU A 369 -17.79 11.79 -5.66
N VAL A 370 -16.62 11.21 -5.93
CA VAL A 370 -16.48 9.95 -6.67
C VAL A 370 -17.09 8.78 -5.90
N LEU A 371 -16.94 8.73 -4.57
CA LEU A 371 -17.62 7.74 -3.74
C LEU A 371 -19.15 7.85 -3.88
N LEU A 372 -19.69 9.06 -3.72
CA LEU A 372 -21.13 9.33 -3.78
C LEU A 372 -21.71 9.12 -5.18
N GLN A 373 -20.95 9.34 -6.25
CA GLN A 373 -21.34 8.97 -7.63
C GLN A 373 -21.50 7.46 -7.86
N ASN A 374 -20.94 6.61 -6.99
CA ASN A 374 -21.04 5.15 -7.09
C ASN A 374 -22.07 4.55 -6.10
N VAL A 375 -22.88 5.38 -5.43
CA VAL A 375 -23.88 4.94 -4.43
C VAL A 375 -25.18 5.73 -4.59
N GLU A 376 -26.31 5.02 -4.66
CA GLU A 376 -27.64 5.64 -4.65
C GLU A 376 -27.86 6.45 -3.35
N GLU A 377 -27.93 7.78 -3.45
CA GLU A 377 -28.14 8.68 -2.30
C GLU A 377 -29.36 8.25 -1.47
N LYS A 378 -30.44 7.84 -2.14
CA LYS A 378 -31.66 7.34 -1.51
C LYS A 378 -31.39 6.17 -0.56
N ASP A 379 -30.52 5.23 -0.95
CA ASP A 379 -30.21 4.07 -0.10
C ASP A 379 -29.24 4.43 1.02
N LEU A 380 -28.36 5.41 0.81
CA LEU A 380 -27.54 6.00 1.87
C LEU A 380 -28.42 6.67 2.94
N LEU A 381 -29.39 7.49 2.52
CA LEU A 381 -30.36 8.14 3.40
C LEU A 381 -31.28 7.12 4.10
N ASN A 382 -31.79 6.11 3.40
CA ASN A 382 -32.57 5.02 3.99
C ASN A 382 -31.79 4.31 5.12
N GLN A 383 -30.51 4.01 4.88
CA GLN A 383 -29.66 3.30 5.84
C GLN A 383 -29.23 4.19 7.02
N LEU A 384 -29.02 5.49 6.81
CA LEU A 384 -28.86 6.44 7.91
C LEU A 384 -30.16 6.57 8.73
N ALA A 385 -31.34 6.60 8.09
CA ALA A 385 -32.61 6.72 8.81
C ALA A 385 -32.91 5.45 9.63
N GLU A 386 -32.60 4.27 9.10
CA GLU A 386 -32.63 3.01 9.84
C GLU A 386 -31.67 3.06 11.04
N LEU A 387 -30.40 3.44 10.84
CA LEU A 387 -29.39 3.50 11.90
C LEU A 387 -29.74 4.54 12.99
N LYS A 388 -30.30 5.70 12.60
CA LYS A 388 -30.80 6.74 13.51
C LYS A 388 -31.91 6.18 14.42
N LYS A 389 -32.82 5.37 13.86
CA LYS A 389 -33.89 4.70 14.60
C LYS A 389 -33.37 3.53 15.45
N GLU A 390 -32.48 2.71 14.90
CA GLU A 390 -31.79 1.58 15.56
C GLU A 390 -31.11 2.00 16.86
N LYS A 391 -30.51 3.20 16.87
CA LYS A 391 -29.80 3.79 18.02
C LYS A 391 -30.61 4.83 18.81
N GLY A 392 -31.87 5.10 18.45
CA GLY A 392 -32.73 6.05 19.17
C GLY A 392 -32.24 7.51 19.17
N LEU A 393 -31.65 7.98 18.07
CA LEU A 393 -30.94 9.26 17.98
C LEU A 393 -31.83 10.41 17.46
N ARG A 394 -31.70 11.60 18.05
CA ARG A 394 -32.36 12.85 17.60
C ARG A 394 -31.80 13.36 16.27
N ALA A 395 -30.50 13.14 16.04
CA ALA A 395 -29.77 13.47 14.82
C ALA A 395 -28.67 12.45 14.51
N LEU A 396 -28.33 12.25 13.24
CA LEU A 396 -27.23 11.39 12.81
C LEU A 396 -26.52 11.99 11.58
N PHE A 397 -25.20 12.11 11.65
CA PHE A 397 -24.35 12.67 10.60
C PHE A 397 -23.41 11.60 10.05
N LEU A 398 -23.21 11.58 8.74
CA LEU A 398 -22.14 10.80 8.09
C LEU A 398 -21.12 11.77 7.49
N CYS A 399 -19.88 11.70 7.95
CA CYS A 399 -18.75 12.44 7.39
C CYS A 399 -17.90 11.50 6.52
N ILE A 400 -17.80 11.79 5.23
CA ILE A 400 -16.92 11.10 4.28
C ILE A 400 -15.66 11.95 4.15
N VAL A 401 -14.49 11.33 4.36
CA VAL A 401 -13.21 12.02 4.58
C VAL A 401 -12.16 11.54 3.57
N ASP A 402 -11.73 12.41 2.65
CA ASP A 402 -10.54 12.17 1.83
C ASP A 402 -9.28 12.51 2.64
N VAL A 403 -8.55 11.48 3.06
CA VAL A 403 -7.31 11.62 3.83
C VAL A 403 -6.16 12.19 2.99
N LEU A 404 -6.23 12.12 1.66
CA LEU A 404 -5.19 12.63 0.74
C LEU A 404 -5.32 14.12 0.49
N ALA A 405 -6.54 14.57 0.20
CA ALA A 405 -6.85 15.97 -0.04
C ALA A 405 -7.06 16.76 1.27
N GLN A 406 -7.19 16.06 2.41
CA GLN A 406 -7.70 16.63 3.66
C GLN A 406 -9.04 17.35 3.42
N LYS A 407 -9.98 16.68 2.75
CA LYS A 407 -11.30 17.22 2.38
C LYS A 407 -12.41 16.34 2.92
N SER A 408 -13.42 16.95 3.55
CA SER A 408 -14.58 16.23 4.07
C SER A 408 -15.92 16.76 3.56
N VAL A 409 -16.84 15.81 3.39
CA VAL A 409 -18.23 16.03 2.97
C VAL A 409 -19.15 15.40 4.00
N ALA A 410 -20.20 16.12 4.42
CA ALA A 410 -21.23 15.60 5.31
C ALA A 410 -22.49 15.23 4.52
N VAL A 411 -23.10 14.11 4.88
CA VAL A 411 -24.44 13.69 4.41
C VAL A 411 -25.43 13.89 5.56
N ALA A 412 -26.41 14.75 5.34
CA ALA A 412 -27.45 15.14 6.29
C ALA A 412 -28.78 14.45 5.95
N LEU A 413 -29.40 13.82 6.95
CA LEU A 413 -30.66 13.07 6.77
C LEU A 413 -31.85 13.92 6.36
N GLY A 414 -31.97 15.12 6.93
CA GLY A 414 -33.05 16.06 6.66
C GLY A 414 -32.65 17.49 7.00
N GLU A 415 -33.65 18.38 7.04
CA GLU A 415 -33.44 19.81 7.26
C GLU A 415 -32.79 20.09 8.63
N ASP A 416 -33.23 19.43 9.71
CA ASP A 416 -32.62 19.50 11.04
C ASP A 416 -31.11 19.21 11.00
N GLU A 417 -30.70 18.07 10.42
CA GLU A 417 -29.29 17.73 10.28
C GLU A 417 -28.53 18.72 9.38
N MET A 418 -29.17 19.23 8.33
CA MET A 418 -28.54 20.20 7.42
C MET A 418 -28.31 21.55 8.10
N GLN A 419 -29.27 22.04 8.90
CA GLN A 419 -29.11 23.28 9.68
C GLN A 419 -28.07 23.14 10.79
N VAL A 420 -28.07 22.00 11.51
CA VAL A 420 -27.02 21.70 12.50
C VAL A 420 -25.64 21.63 11.84
N THR A 421 -25.53 21.02 10.65
CA THR A 421 -24.25 20.95 9.92
C THR A 421 -23.76 22.35 9.52
N LYS A 422 -24.64 23.20 8.97
CA LYS A 422 -24.31 24.60 8.66
C LYS A 422 -23.90 25.41 9.91
N LYS A 423 -24.52 25.16 11.07
CA LYS A 423 -24.13 25.78 12.36
C LYS A 423 -22.77 25.25 12.89
N ALA A 424 -22.46 23.97 12.67
CA ALA A 424 -21.19 23.34 13.05
C ALA A 424 -20.01 23.77 12.16
N PHE A 425 -20.28 24.04 10.88
CA PHE A 425 -19.32 24.39 9.84
C PHE A 425 -19.83 25.66 9.09
N PRO A 426 -19.60 26.87 9.62
CA PRO A 426 -20.14 28.10 9.02
C PRO A 426 -19.66 28.35 7.58
N ASP A 427 -18.44 27.91 7.27
CA ASP A 427 -17.81 28.04 5.95
C ASP A 427 -18.19 26.89 4.97
N SER A 428 -19.21 26.09 5.31
CA SER A 428 -19.65 24.94 4.51
C SER A 428 -20.40 25.33 3.24
N VAL A 429 -20.20 24.57 2.16
CA VAL A 429 -20.74 24.85 0.83
C VAL A 429 -21.69 23.75 0.40
N ALA A 430 -22.95 24.09 0.15
CA ALA A 430 -23.95 23.14 -0.35
C ALA A 430 -23.53 22.63 -1.75
N THR A 431 -23.65 21.33 -1.99
CA THR A 431 -23.30 20.77 -3.31
C THR A 431 -24.43 21.04 -4.32
N GLU A 432 -24.08 21.48 -5.54
CA GLU A 432 -25.08 21.78 -6.58
C GLU A 432 -25.94 20.56 -6.96
N ASN A 433 -25.37 19.37 -6.80
CA ASN A 433 -26.01 18.10 -7.19
C ASN A 433 -26.88 17.47 -6.09
N SER A 434 -26.87 17.98 -4.85
CA SER A 434 -27.67 17.40 -3.76
C SER A 434 -27.99 18.36 -2.63
N LYS A 435 -29.26 18.32 -2.20
CA LYS A 435 -29.75 19.01 -0.99
C LYS A 435 -29.36 18.31 0.33
N HIS A 436 -28.88 17.07 0.27
CA HIS A 436 -28.48 16.26 1.42
C HIS A 436 -26.96 16.26 1.66
N VAL A 437 -26.18 16.59 0.64
CA VAL A 437 -24.72 16.55 0.67
C VAL A 437 -24.14 17.97 0.73
N ILE A 438 -23.25 18.20 1.70
CA ILE A 438 -22.63 19.51 1.95
C ILE A 438 -21.12 19.35 2.18
N ASP A 439 -20.33 20.16 1.49
CA ASP A 439 -18.88 20.25 1.66
C ASP A 439 -18.59 20.97 2.98
N ILE A 440 -17.90 20.30 3.90
CA ILE A 440 -17.57 20.85 5.23
C ILE A 440 -16.09 21.28 5.32
N GLY A 441 -15.33 21.19 4.24
CA GLY A 441 -13.94 21.62 4.17
C GLY A 441 -12.94 20.70 4.88
N ALA A 442 -11.84 21.29 5.34
CA ALA A 442 -10.63 20.56 5.73
C ALA A 442 -10.61 20.12 7.21
N PHE A 443 -11.51 19.21 7.57
CA PHE A 443 -11.55 18.55 8.89
C PHE A 443 -11.51 17.04 8.69
N VAL A 444 -10.76 16.30 9.51
CA VAL A 444 -10.57 14.83 9.33
C VAL A 444 -10.81 14.02 10.61
N SER A 445 -10.67 14.64 11.78
CA SER A 445 -10.69 13.95 13.07
C SER A 445 -12.02 14.10 13.80
N ARG A 446 -12.83 13.02 13.86
CA ARG A 446 -14.07 13.06 14.64
C ARG A 446 -13.87 13.48 16.10
N LYS A 447 -12.80 13.02 16.76
CA LYS A 447 -12.56 13.33 18.18
C LYS A 447 -12.19 14.79 18.42
N LYS A 448 -11.40 15.41 17.52
CA LYS A 448 -10.89 16.77 17.69
C LYS A 448 -11.76 17.85 17.03
N GLU A 449 -12.47 17.50 15.95
CA GLU A 449 -13.06 18.47 15.03
C GLU A 449 -14.57 18.25 14.87
N PHE A 450 -15.01 17.09 14.36
CA PHE A 450 -16.46 16.87 14.14
C PHE A 450 -17.26 16.87 15.45
N MET A 451 -16.85 16.10 16.46
CA MET A 451 -17.61 15.95 17.72
C MET A 451 -17.78 17.27 18.47
N PRO A 452 -16.74 18.10 18.73
CA PRO A 452 -16.93 19.36 19.45
C PRO A 452 -17.82 20.35 18.70
N LYS A 453 -17.70 20.42 17.36
CA LYS A 453 -18.54 21.26 16.50
C LYS A 453 -20.00 20.81 16.50
N TYR A 454 -20.26 19.51 16.28
CA TYR A 454 -21.61 18.96 16.28
C TYR A 454 -22.28 19.05 17.66
N THR A 455 -21.56 18.78 18.76
CA THR A 455 -22.12 18.85 20.13
C THR A 455 -22.72 20.23 20.39
N LYS A 456 -21.96 21.30 20.13
CA LYS A 456 -22.43 22.70 20.28
C LYS A 456 -23.50 23.09 19.26
N ALA A 457 -23.54 22.41 18.11
CA ALA A 457 -24.53 22.69 17.08
C ALA A 457 -25.89 22.06 17.41
N VAL A 458 -25.95 20.78 17.80
CA VAL A 458 -27.21 20.04 18.08
C VAL A 458 -28.05 20.62 19.21
N GLU A 459 -27.47 21.45 20.08
CA GLU A 459 -28.21 22.26 21.08
C GLU A 459 -29.37 23.09 20.48
N MET A 460 -29.36 23.36 19.16
CA MET A 460 -30.48 24.03 18.47
C MET A 460 -31.69 23.12 18.18
N LEU A 461 -31.63 21.83 18.53
CA LEU A 461 -32.71 20.85 18.31
C LEU A 461 -33.49 20.52 19.60
N ALA A 462 -33.27 21.30 20.67
CA ALA A 462 -34.04 21.32 21.91
C ALA A 462 -35.31 22.17 21.78
#